data_AF-A0A4Q5RUI9-F1
#
_entry.id   AF-A0A4Q5RUI9-F1
#
_cell.length_a   1.000
_cell.length_b   1.000
_cell.length_c   1.000
_cell.angle_alpha   90.00
_cell.angle_beta   90.00
_cell.angle_gamma   90.00
#
_symmetry.space_group_name_H-M   'P 1'
#
loop_
_entity.id
_entity.type
_entity.pdbx_description
1 polymer ?
#
loop_
_entity_poly.entity_id
_entity_poly.type
_entity_poly.pdbx_seq_one_letter_code
_entity_poly.pdbx_strand_id
1 'polypeptide(L)'
;MHAAIVAAKRSLPVFFGHATSPGPGESNFIVKYDVVPEDKTEFVWAEVISHRGDVTIARILNTPADRRFKLGDQVTIRDAQIIDWGYFRDGKMQGGTTMRVLIGRMELAEARKMLNRLGW
;
A
#
# COMPACT_ATOMS: atom_id res chain seq x y z
N MET A 1 13.65 7.78 0.91
CA MET A 1 12.29 7.64 0.31
C MET A 1 12.37 7.01 -1.07
N HIS A 2 13.03 7.64 -2.05
CA HIS A 2 13.14 7.10 -3.41
C HIS A 2 13.57 5.63 -3.48
N ALA A 3 14.66 5.25 -2.79
CA ALA A 3 15.14 3.86 -2.79
C ALA A 3 14.10 2.85 -2.27
N ALA A 4 13.29 3.25 -1.27
CA ALA A 4 12.22 2.41 -0.73
C ALA A 4 11.08 2.22 -1.73
N ILE A 5 10.71 3.27 -2.47
CA ILE A 5 9.71 3.19 -3.55
C ILE A 5 10.22 2.27 -4.66
N VAL A 6 11.48 2.41 -5.08
CA VAL A 6 12.09 1.54 -6.09
C VAL A 6 12.09 0.08 -5.64
N ALA A 7 12.45 -0.19 -4.38
CA ALA A 7 12.43 -1.54 -3.83
C ALA A 7 11.00 -2.13 -3.78
N ALA A 8 10.01 -1.35 -3.35
CA ALA A 8 8.61 -1.78 -3.32
C ALA A 8 8.07 -2.07 -4.73
N LYS A 9 8.35 -1.21 -5.71
CA LYS A 9 7.96 -1.42 -7.12
C LYS A 9 8.57 -2.69 -7.69
N ARG A 10 9.85 -2.97 -7.42
CA ARG A 10 10.52 -4.19 -7.88
C ARG A 10 9.92 -5.47 -7.31
N SER A 11 9.30 -5.41 -6.13
CA SER A 11 8.68 -6.56 -5.46
C SER A 11 7.16 -6.68 -5.67
N LEU A 12 6.55 -5.82 -6.48
CA LEU A 12 5.12 -5.91 -6.82
C LEU A 12 4.69 -7.27 -7.37
N PRO A 13 5.45 -7.96 -8.24
CA PRO A 13 5.06 -9.29 -8.72
C PRO A 13 4.90 -10.31 -7.58
N VAL A 14 5.73 -10.21 -6.52
CA VAL A 14 5.60 -11.07 -5.33
C VAL A 14 4.31 -10.74 -4.59
N PHE A 15 4.03 -9.45 -4.38
CA PHE A 15 2.79 -9.02 -3.73
C PHE A 15 1.54 -9.50 -4.47
N PHE A 16 1.46 -9.30 -5.79
CA PHE A 16 0.29 -9.71 -6.56
C PHE A 16 0.16 -11.23 -6.68
N GLY A 17 1.26 -11.99 -6.59
CA GLY A 17 1.21 -13.44 -6.44
C GLY A 17 0.42 -13.86 -5.19
N HIS A 18 0.63 -13.17 -4.06
CA HIS A 18 -0.14 -13.39 -2.84
C HIS A 18 -1.55 -12.81 -2.93
N ALA A 19 -1.72 -11.58 -3.45
CA ALA A 19 -3.03 -10.93 -3.50
C ALA A 19 -4.03 -11.65 -4.42
N THR A 20 -3.56 -12.33 -5.47
CA THR A 20 -4.40 -13.09 -6.40
C THR A 20 -4.61 -14.55 -5.98
N SER A 21 -3.75 -15.07 -5.11
CA SER A 21 -3.85 -16.42 -4.54
C SER A 21 -3.38 -16.43 -3.08
N PRO A 22 -4.18 -15.89 -2.13
CA PRO A 22 -3.76 -15.76 -0.74
C PRO A 22 -3.43 -17.10 -0.08
N GLY A 23 -2.30 -17.15 0.62
CA GLY A 23 -1.95 -18.27 1.47
C GLY A 23 -2.72 -18.28 2.80
N PRO A 24 -2.60 -19.36 3.60
CA PRO A 24 -3.18 -19.41 4.94
C PRO A 24 -2.71 -18.25 5.81
N GLY A 25 -3.64 -17.64 6.54
CA GLY A 25 -3.35 -16.52 7.45
C GLY A 25 -3.05 -15.20 6.75
N GLU A 26 -3.13 -15.14 5.40
CA GLU A 26 -2.92 -13.91 4.64
C GLU A 26 -4.21 -13.10 4.47
N SER A 27 -4.14 -11.79 4.73
CA SER A 27 -5.28 -10.89 4.64
C SER A 27 -4.88 -9.45 4.34
N ASN A 28 -5.89 -8.60 4.07
CA ASN A 28 -5.74 -7.14 4.00
C ASN A 28 -4.67 -6.68 2.99
N PHE A 29 -4.80 -7.12 1.74
CA PHE A 29 -3.91 -6.71 0.66
C PHE A 29 -4.16 -5.25 0.29
N ILE A 30 -3.18 -4.39 0.52
CA ILE A 30 -3.26 -2.96 0.30
C ILE A 30 -2.11 -2.45 -0.56
N VAL A 31 -2.40 -1.44 -1.36
CA VAL A 31 -1.41 -0.72 -2.18
C VAL A 31 -1.46 0.77 -1.84
N LYS A 32 -0.31 1.43 -1.89
CA LYS A 32 -0.21 2.88 -1.85
C LYS A 32 0.09 3.38 -3.26
N TYR A 33 -0.70 4.30 -3.78
CA TYR A 33 -0.56 4.76 -5.16
C TYR A 33 -0.78 6.27 -5.27
N ASP A 34 -0.28 6.85 -6.37
CA ASP A 34 -0.59 8.24 -6.74
C ASP A 34 -2.00 8.32 -7.34
N VAL A 35 -2.92 8.99 -6.63
CA VAL A 35 -4.33 9.11 -7.01
C VAL A 35 -4.55 10.14 -8.12
N VAL A 36 -3.62 11.07 -8.31
CA VAL A 36 -3.68 12.16 -9.29
C VAL A 36 -2.33 12.34 -10.01
N PRO A 37 -1.89 11.35 -10.79
CA PRO A 37 -0.54 11.32 -11.37
C PRO A 37 -0.29 12.44 -12.41
N GLU A 38 -1.34 13.03 -12.97
CA GLU A 38 -1.26 14.12 -13.97
C GLU A 38 -1.30 15.53 -13.35
N ASP A 39 -1.40 15.62 -12.03
CA ASP A 39 -1.60 16.88 -11.29
C ASP A 39 -0.63 16.93 -10.07
N LYS A 40 -1.07 17.50 -8.94
CA LYS A 40 -0.32 17.49 -7.69
C LYS A 40 -0.35 16.10 -7.05
N THR A 41 0.75 15.36 -7.16
CA THR A 41 0.97 14.05 -6.53
C THR A 41 0.37 13.96 -5.13
N GLU A 42 -0.55 13.02 -4.96
CA GLU A 42 -1.14 12.67 -3.69
C GLU A 42 -1.12 11.15 -3.54
N PHE A 43 -0.60 10.66 -2.42
CA PHE A 43 -0.54 9.22 -2.19
C PHE A 43 -1.60 8.75 -1.19
N VAL A 44 -2.39 7.76 -1.60
CA VAL A 44 -3.43 7.16 -0.77
C VAL A 44 -3.27 5.64 -0.72
N TRP A 45 -3.76 5.03 0.35
CA TRP A 45 -3.88 3.58 0.48
C TRP A 45 -5.21 3.11 -0.08
N ALA A 46 -5.19 1.96 -0.74
CA ALA A 46 -6.38 1.28 -1.21
C ALA A 46 -6.27 -0.23 -0.99
N GLU A 47 -7.39 -0.87 -0.68
CA GLU A 47 -7.53 -2.33 -0.56
C GLU A 47 -7.77 -2.95 -1.94
N VAL A 48 -6.97 -3.95 -2.28
CA VAL A 48 -7.07 -4.65 -3.56
C VAL A 48 -8.34 -5.52 -3.58
N ILE A 49 -9.18 -5.31 -4.59
CA ILE A 49 -10.37 -6.13 -4.87
C ILE A 49 -10.03 -7.20 -5.92
N SER A 50 -9.31 -6.79 -6.97
CA SER A 50 -8.81 -7.72 -7.99
C SER A 50 -7.62 -7.11 -8.73
N HIS A 51 -6.80 -7.97 -9.32
CA HIS A 51 -5.67 -7.57 -10.16
C HIS A 51 -5.58 -8.51 -11.36
N ARG A 52 -5.41 -7.93 -12.56
CA ARG A 52 -5.22 -8.67 -13.82
C ARG A 52 -4.29 -7.89 -14.73
N GLY A 53 -3.19 -8.51 -15.17
CA GLY A 53 -2.20 -7.84 -15.99
C GLY A 53 -1.52 -6.72 -15.20
N ASP A 54 -1.62 -5.48 -15.68
CA ASP A 54 -1.10 -4.28 -15.02
C ASP A 54 -2.21 -3.43 -14.36
N VAL A 55 -3.43 -3.99 -14.26
CA VAL A 55 -4.62 -3.28 -13.80
C VAL A 55 -5.10 -3.86 -12.48
N THR A 56 -5.24 -2.97 -11.49
CA THR A 56 -5.78 -3.28 -10.17
C THR A 56 -7.09 -2.52 -9.95
N ILE A 57 -8.14 -3.24 -9.57
CA ILE A 57 -9.36 -2.63 -9.03
C ILE A 57 -9.22 -2.63 -7.51
N ALA A 58 -9.36 -1.46 -6.90
CA ALA A 58 -9.14 -1.29 -5.46
C ALA A 58 -10.16 -0.34 -4.84
N ARG A 59 -10.26 -0.33 -3.51
CA ARG A 59 -11.12 0.56 -2.72
C ARG A 59 -10.28 1.46 -1.84
N ILE A 60 -10.46 2.78 -1.92
CA ILE A 60 -9.71 3.76 -1.12
C ILE A 60 -9.95 3.56 0.39
N LEU A 61 -8.86 3.58 1.18
CA LEU A 61 -8.85 3.33 2.64
C LEU A 61 -8.58 4.57 3.51
N ASN A 62 -8.23 5.71 2.92
CA ASN A 62 -8.10 6.98 3.63
C ASN A 62 -8.67 8.12 2.80
N THR A 63 -9.24 9.14 3.45
CA THR A 63 -9.81 10.31 2.78
C THR A 63 -8.72 11.07 2.02
N PRO A 64 -8.84 11.21 0.69
CA PRO A 64 -7.94 12.04 -0.10
C PRO A 64 -8.20 13.53 0.14
N ALA A 65 -7.19 14.38 -0.06
CA ALA A 65 -7.32 15.82 -0.07
C ALA A 65 -8.00 16.30 -1.36
N ASP A 66 -7.74 15.62 -2.48
CA ASP A 66 -8.44 15.87 -3.72
C ASP A 66 -9.93 15.47 -3.63
N ARG A 67 -10.81 16.46 -3.78
CA ARG A 67 -12.26 16.31 -3.61
C ARG A 67 -12.95 15.50 -4.71
N ARG A 68 -12.24 15.14 -5.78
CA ARG A 68 -12.73 14.22 -6.83
C ARG A 68 -12.87 12.79 -6.30
N PHE A 69 -12.17 12.46 -5.21
CA PHE A 69 -12.14 11.13 -4.61
C PHE A 69 -12.61 11.18 -3.15
N LYS A 70 -13.17 10.08 -2.65
CA LYS A 70 -13.54 9.92 -1.24
C LYS A 70 -13.17 8.53 -0.71
N LEU A 71 -13.12 8.43 0.61
CA LEU A 71 -13.00 7.15 1.31
C LEU A 71 -14.06 6.16 0.79
N GLY A 72 -13.64 4.93 0.49
CA GLY A 72 -14.53 3.88 0.00
C GLY A 72 -14.79 3.89 -1.51
N ASP A 73 -14.31 4.89 -2.27
CA ASP A 73 -14.43 4.87 -3.72
C ASP A 73 -13.68 3.67 -4.33
N GLN A 74 -14.29 3.06 -5.35
CA GLN A 74 -13.61 2.07 -6.18
C GLN A 74 -12.82 2.78 -7.28
N VAL A 75 -11.56 2.40 -7.43
CA VAL A 75 -10.60 2.99 -8.37
C VAL A 75 -9.95 1.93 -9.24
N THR A 76 -9.47 2.37 -10.40
CA THR A 76 -8.62 1.57 -11.29
C THR A 76 -7.20 2.12 -11.18
N ILE A 77 -6.24 1.25 -10.84
CA ILE A 77 -4.85 1.61 -10.57
C ILE A 77 -3.96 0.83 -11.53
N ARG A 78 -3.04 1.53 -12.21
CA ARG A 78 -1.95 0.92 -12.97
C ARG A 78 -0.78 0.62 -12.06
N ASP A 79 -0.07 -0.48 -12.29
CA ASP A 79 1.11 -0.84 -11.50
C ASP A 79 2.17 0.29 -11.44
N ALA A 80 2.31 1.07 -12.52
CA ALA A 80 3.20 2.21 -12.58
C ALA A 80 2.90 3.30 -11.52
N GLN A 81 1.64 3.40 -11.08
CA GLN A 81 1.17 4.35 -10.06
C GLN A 81 1.46 3.88 -8.64
N ILE A 82 1.70 2.58 -8.43
CA ILE A 82 1.89 2.01 -7.09
C ILE A 82 3.29 2.33 -6.58
N ILE A 83 3.40 2.88 -5.37
CA ILE A 83 4.67 3.27 -4.74
C ILE A 83 5.02 2.46 -3.49
N ASP A 84 4.07 1.73 -2.93
CA ASP A 84 4.27 0.79 -1.82
C ASP A 84 3.12 -0.22 -1.79
N TRP A 85 3.30 -1.30 -1.04
CA TRP A 85 2.28 -2.34 -0.86
C TRP A 85 2.43 -3.00 0.50
N GLY A 86 1.38 -3.69 0.94
CA GLY A 86 1.45 -4.53 2.13
C GLY A 86 0.28 -5.50 2.25
N TYR A 87 0.47 -6.54 3.04
CA TYR A 87 -0.59 -7.45 3.47
C TYR A 87 -0.23 -8.01 4.84
N PHE A 88 -1.17 -8.58 5.55
CA PHE A 88 -0.89 -9.23 6.83
C PHE A 88 -0.75 -10.73 6.63
N ARG A 89 0.22 -11.34 7.29
CA ARG A 89 0.32 -12.80 7.47
C ARG A 89 0.46 -13.08 8.97
N ASP A 90 -0.48 -13.82 9.53
CA ASP A 90 -0.50 -14.18 10.96
C ASP A 90 -0.34 -12.94 11.87
N GLY A 91 -1.05 -11.85 11.54
CA GLY A 91 -1.03 -10.60 12.29
C GLY A 91 0.23 -9.73 12.10
N LYS A 92 1.16 -10.13 11.21
CA LYS A 92 2.36 -9.35 10.89
C LYS A 92 2.30 -8.78 9.48
N MET A 93 2.56 -7.48 9.36
CA MET A 93 2.62 -6.78 8.08
C MET A 93 3.82 -7.27 7.27
N GLN A 94 3.55 -7.76 6.06
CA GLN A 94 4.50 -8.02 4.99
C GLN A 94 4.55 -6.80 4.07
N GLY A 95 5.73 -6.46 3.55
CA GLY A 95 5.92 -5.24 2.75
C GLY A 95 6.04 -3.97 3.60
N GLY A 96 5.37 -2.90 3.18
CA GLY A 96 5.40 -1.58 3.83
C GLY A 96 6.78 -0.92 3.76
N THR A 97 7.44 -0.96 2.61
CA THR A 97 8.84 -0.53 2.49
C THR A 97 8.99 0.97 2.76
N THR A 98 8.05 1.78 2.26
CA THR A 98 8.02 3.22 2.55
C THR A 98 7.57 3.48 3.98
N MET A 99 6.69 2.65 4.54
CA MET A 99 6.29 2.74 5.96
C MET A 99 7.47 2.53 6.90
N ARG A 100 8.35 1.57 6.65
CA ARG A 100 9.58 1.37 7.46
C ARG A 100 10.44 2.63 7.52
N VAL A 101 10.61 3.30 6.37
CA VAL A 101 11.37 4.56 6.30
C VAL A 101 10.68 5.68 7.09
N LEU A 102 9.35 5.77 7.02
CA LEU A 102 8.59 6.78 7.76
C LEU A 102 8.64 6.53 9.27
N ILE A 103 8.47 5.28 9.70
CA ILE A 103 8.54 4.89 11.11
C ILE A 103 9.93 5.17 11.70
N GLY A 104 11.00 4.92 10.94
CA GLY A 104 12.36 5.24 11.37
C GLY A 104 12.65 6.75 11.53
N ARG A 105 11.72 7.63 11.15
CA ARG A 105 11.80 9.09 11.31
C ARG A 105 10.85 9.63 12.38
N MET A 106 10.01 8.78 12.96
CA MET A 106 9.09 9.16 14.03
C MET A 106 9.82 9.28 15.36
N GLU A 107 9.22 10.01 16.30
CA GLU A 107 9.63 9.98 17.70
C GLU A 107 9.52 8.57 18.28
N LEU A 108 10.44 8.20 19.18
CA LEU A 108 10.61 6.81 19.64
C LEU A 108 9.29 6.18 20.14
N ALA A 109 8.50 6.93 20.92
CA ALA A 109 7.24 6.44 21.46
C ALA A 109 6.19 6.19 20.37
N GLU A 110 6.15 7.00 19.33
CA GLU A 110 5.25 6.83 18.19
C GLU A 110 5.72 5.68 17.29
N ALA A 111 7.02 5.65 16.99
CA ALA A 111 7.64 4.57 16.24
C ALA A 111 7.33 3.21 16.88
N ARG A 112 7.47 3.09 18.20
CA ARG A 112 7.18 1.84 18.93
C ARG A 112 5.72 1.42 18.81
N LYS A 113 4.77 2.35 18.89
CA LYS A 113 3.34 2.07 18.70
C LYS A 113 3.06 1.55 17.28
N MET A 114 3.68 2.16 16.28
CA MET A 114 3.52 1.75 14.88
C MET A 114 4.14 0.38 14.61
N LEU A 115 5.34 0.11 15.12
CA LEU A 115 5.98 -1.21 15.02
C LEU A 115 5.12 -2.31 15.64
N ASN A 116 4.63 -2.10 16.87
CA ASN A 116 3.74 -3.04 17.55
C ASN A 116 2.45 -3.31 16.75
N ARG A 117 1.83 -2.27 16.18
CA ARG A 117 0.61 -2.40 15.37
C ARG A 117 0.84 -3.20 14.08
N LEU A 118 2.04 -3.12 13.52
CA LEU A 118 2.41 -3.81 12.28
C LEU A 118 3.05 -5.19 12.54
N GLY A 119 3.24 -5.58 13.80
CA GLY A 119 3.91 -6.82 14.17
C GLY A 119 5.41 -6.85 13.79
N TRP A 120 6.05 -5.68 13.81
CA TRP A 120 7.49 -5.49 13.54
C TRP A 120 8.32 -5.32 14.80
#